data_AF-G5HI19-F1
#
_entry.id   AF-G5HI19-F1
#
_cell.length_a   1.000
_cell.length_b   1.000
_cell.length_c   1.000
_cell.angle_alpha   90.00
_cell.angle_beta   90.00
_cell.angle_gamma   90.00
#
_symmetry.space_group_name_H-M   'P 1'
#
loop_
_entity.id
_entity.type
_entity.pdbx_description
1 polymer ?
#
loop_
_entity_poly.entity_id
_entity_poly.type
_entity_poly.pdbx_seq_one_letter_code
_entity_poly.pdbx_strand_id
1 'polypeptide(L)'
;MENLDLQEIRGQLDEIDQQLVKLIEQRMKLCGDVAEFKIGTGKPVYDGEREKQKLQSVMDMVQGDFNRQSMYELFTQLMTISRKYQYGLLARHGLGLDTGFTMVDELKREGVRIVYQGVEGAYSHGAAIQFFGEDADMYHVAIFEDAMVEVEEGRADYAVLPIENSSAGAVSDNYDNLVRHNLYIVGETEVSVTHALLGLKGARLSDIKRVYSHPQGLMQCSPYLNANRQWTQFSVENTAGAAKKVLEDQDISQAAVASETAGRIYGLQVLKRAINHDKDNTTRFIILSRHPVYRKGAGKVSICFEGLHKSGSLYNMLGNFIYNDVNMLMIESRPIVGRSWEYRFFVDVEGCLGDASIQNALKGISEEAVSMRILGNY
;
A
#
# COMPACT_ATOMS: atom_id res chain seq x y z
N MET A 1 19.58 32.62 41.80
CA MET A 1 19.43 32.82 40.35
C MET A 1 18.70 34.13 40.18
N GLU A 2 19.30 35.11 39.51
CA GLU A 2 18.53 36.24 38.99
C GLU A 2 17.42 35.66 38.12
N ASN A 3 16.17 35.97 38.45
CA ASN A 3 15.06 35.64 37.58
C ASN A 3 15.15 36.61 36.40
N LEU A 4 15.80 36.18 35.32
CA LEU A 4 15.76 36.85 34.04
C LEU A 4 14.30 37.07 33.64
N ASP A 5 13.98 38.27 33.13
CA ASP A 5 12.67 38.52 32.56
C ASP A 5 12.49 37.68 31.28
N LEU A 6 11.25 37.30 30.98
CA LEU A 6 10.92 36.47 29.81
C LEU A 6 11.41 37.10 28.50
N GLN A 7 11.40 38.43 28.37
CA GLN A 7 11.93 39.10 27.18
C GLN A 7 13.45 38.97 27.07
N GLU A 8 14.18 39.07 28.18
CA GLU A 8 15.64 38.89 28.18
C GLU A 8 16.01 37.45 27.83
N ILE A 9 15.30 36.47 28.37
CA ILE A 9 15.47 35.05 28.02
C ILE A 9 15.26 34.84 26.52
N ARG A 10 14.18 35.39 25.95
CA ARG A 10 13.89 35.27 24.50
C ARG A 10 14.98 35.93 23.65
N GLY A 11 15.47 37.11 24.04
CA GLY A 11 16.56 37.76 23.33
C GLY A 11 17.84 36.92 23.31
N GLN A 12 18.19 36.30 24.44
CA GLN A 12 19.34 35.38 24.50
C GLN A 12 19.13 34.12 23.65
N LEU A 13 17.90 33.58 23.60
CA LEU A 13 17.58 32.45 22.72
C LEU A 13 17.71 32.82 21.24
N ASP A 14 17.21 34.00 20.83
CA ASP A 14 17.29 34.47 19.44
C ASP A 14 18.76 34.61 18.98
N GLU A 15 19.66 35.08 19.85
CA GLU A 15 21.09 35.17 19.55
C GLU A 15 21.74 33.80 19.35
N ILE A 16 21.33 32.79 20.12
CA ILE A 16 21.78 31.41 19.96
C ILE A 16 21.25 30.82 18.65
N ASP A 17 19.97 31.02 18.36
CA ASP A 17 19.32 30.50 17.15
C ASP A 17 19.96 31.05 15.87
N GLN A 18 20.32 32.34 15.86
CA GLN A 18 21.07 32.93 14.75
C GLN A 18 22.43 32.26 14.52
N GLN A 19 23.11 31.84 15.59
CA GLN A 19 24.38 31.12 15.46
C GLN A 19 24.16 29.70 14.96
N LEU A 20 23.12 29.01 15.44
CA LEU A 20 22.77 27.66 14.99
C LEU A 20 22.47 27.64 13.48
N VAL A 21 21.70 28.61 12.97
CA VAL A 21 21.41 28.73 11.53
C VAL A 21 22.70 28.85 10.71
N LYS A 22 23.61 29.74 11.09
CA LYS A 22 24.90 29.92 10.38
C LYS A 22 25.74 28.64 10.39
N LEU A 23 25.77 27.94 11.53
CA LEU A 23 26.52 26.69 11.67
C LEU A 23 25.92 25.56 10.83
N ILE A 24 24.59 25.46 10.75
CA ILE A 24 23.91 24.49 9.90
C ILE A 24 24.26 24.72 8.43
N GLU A 25 24.21 25.97 7.95
CA GLU A 25 24.59 26.29 6.56
C GLU A 25 26.03 25.90 6.24
N GLN A 26 26.98 26.25 7.12
CA GLN A 26 28.38 25.88 6.96
C GLN A 26 28.57 24.36 6.94
N ARG A 27 27.88 23.66 7.84
CA ARG A 27 27.91 22.20 7.91
C ARG A 27 27.38 21.56 6.62
N MET A 28 26.28 22.08 6.07
CA MET A 28 25.70 21.53 4.83
C MET A 28 26.59 21.76 3.61
N LYS A 29 27.33 22.87 3.54
CA LYS A 29 28.36 23.07 2.51
C LYS A 29 29.43 21.98 2.57
N LEU A 30 29.97 21.71 3.76
CA LEU A 30 30.94 20.63 3.97
C LEU A 30 30.35 19.24 3.65
N CYS A 31 29.07 19.01 3.90
CA CYS A 31 28.40 17.78 3.47
C CYS A 31 28.37 17.64 1.95
N GLY A 32 28.24 18.73 1.20
CA GLY A 32 28.38 18.75 -0.25
C GLY A 32 29.79 18.35 -0.69
N ASP A 33 30.82 18.94 -0.08
CA ASP A 33 32.22 18.59 -0.37
C ASP A 33 32.51 17.10 -0.09
N VAL A 34 31.94 16.56 0.99
CA VAL A 34 32.00 15.12 1.30
C VAL A 34 31.28 14.28 0.24
N ALA A 35 30.16 14.75 -0.30
CA ALA A 35 29.44 14.08 -1.39
C ALA A 35 30.34 13.98 -2.64
N GLU A 36 30.92 15.10 -3.07
CA GLU A 36 31.82 15.17 -4.23
C GLU A 36 33.03 14.24 -4.07
N PHE A 37 33.63 14.24 -2.87
CA PHE A 37 34.71 13.30 -2.56
C PHE A 37 34.27 11.84 -2.65
N LYS A 38 33.09 11.50 -2.13
CA LYS A 38 32.54 10.14 -2.19
C LYS A 38 32.19 9.72 -3.61
N ILE A 39 31.62 10.62 -4.41
CA ILE A 39 31.35 10.41 -5.84
C ILE A 39 32.65 10.08 -6.57
N GLY A 40 33.70 10.89 -6.40
CA GLY A 40 34.99 10.69 -7.06
C GLY A 40 35.74 9.43 -6.59
N THR A 41 35.48 8.94 -5.37
CA THR A 41 36.16 7.77 -4.80
C THR A 41 35.32 6.49 -4.80
N GLY A 42 34.03 6.57 -5.15
CA GLY A 42 33.08 5.46 -5.06
C GLY A 42 32.75 5.02 -3.63
N LYS A 43 33.04 5.83 -2.61
CA LYS A 43 32.76 5.49 -1.20
C LYS A 43 31.26 5.63 -0.88
N PRO A 44 30.70 4.76 -0.02
CA PRO A 44 29.29 4.86 0.36
C PRO A 44 28.99 6.13 1.16
N VAL A 45 27.76 6.64 1.00
CA VAL A 45 27.28 7.79 1.77
C VAL A 45 27.04 7.40 3.23
N TYR A 46 26.37 6.28 3.48
CA TYR A 46 26.16 5.75 4.82
C TYR A 46 27.42 5.04 5.35
N ASP A 47 27.80 5.39 6.59
CA ASP A 47 28.89 4.77 7.35
C ASP A 47 28.43 4.65 8.80
N GLY A 48 27.84 3.51 9.14
CA GLY A 48 27.21 3.29 10.45
C GLY A 48 28.20 3.40 11.63
N GLU A 49 29.44 2.97 11.45
CA GLU A 49 30.48 3.07 12.49
C GLU A 49 30.88 4.54 12.71
N ARG A 50 31.09 5.30 11.64
CA ARG A 50 31.41 6.72 11.74
C ARG A 50 30.28 7.53 12.38
N GLU A 51 29.04 7.24 12.03
CA GLU A 51 27.87 7.91 12.62
C GLU A 51 27.74 7.59 14.11
N LYS A 52 27.89 6.32 14.50
CA LYS A 52 27.85 5.89 15.90
C LYS A 52 28.94 6.57 16.73
N GLN A 53 30.17 6.64 16.21
CA GLN A 53 31.27 7.36 16.85
C GLN A 53 30.94 8.85 17.03
N LYS A 54 30.33 9.48 16.02
CA LYS A 54 29.98 10.89 16.08
C LYS A 54 28.84 11.17 17.07
N LEU A 55 27.82 10.31 17.12
CA LEU A 55 26.74 10.39 18.11
C LEU A 55 27.29 10.27 19.53
N GLN A 56 28.18 9.31 19.79
CA GLN A 56 28.84 9.17 21.09
C GLN A 56 29.63 10.44 21.46
N SER A 57 30.44 10.93 20.52
CA SER A 57 31.25 12.14 20.72
C SER A 57 30.44 13.37 21.10
N VAL A 58 29.25 13.58 20.52
CA VAL A 58 28.43 14.77 20.83
C VAL A 58 27.63 14.62 22.12
N MET A 59 27.22 13.39 22.47
CA MET A 59 26.61 13.12 23.78
C MET A 59 27.61 13.40 24.92
N ASP A 60 28.89 13.11 24.71
CA ASP A 60 29.93 13.31 25.72
C ASP A 60 30.37 14.79 25.87
N MET A 61 29.90 15.68 24.98
CA MET A 61 30.13 17.13 25.09
C MET A 61 29.15 17.83 26.02
N VAL A 62 28.08 17.17 26.45
CA VAL A 62 27.01 17.76 27.27
C VAL A 62 26.83 17.02 28.59
N GLN A 63 26.32 17.72 29.60
CA GLN A 63 26.03 17.18 30.93
C GLN A 63 24.52 17.02 31.14
N GLY A 64 24.16 16.00 31.93
CA GLY A 64 22.78 15.68 32.27
C GLY A 64 22.08 14.80 31.23
N ASP A 65 21.27 13.86 31.70
CA ASP A 65 20.62 12.83 30.86
C ASP A 65 19.71 13.45 29.79
N PHE A 66 19.00 14.52 30.14
CA PHE A 66 18.16 15.26 29.19
C PHE A 66 18.97 15.79 28.00
N ASN A 67 20.06 16.51 28.25
CA ASN A 67 20.85 17.09 27.16
C ASN A 67 21.53 16.01 26.32
N ARG A 68 21.99 14.92 26.94
CA ARG A 68 22.58 13.78 26.21
C ARG A 68 21.58 13.18 25.24
N GLN A 69 20.35 12.94 25.68
CA GLN A 69 19.27 12.46 24.83
C GLN A 69 18.92 13.46 23.72
N SER A 70 18.79 14.75 24.05
CA SER A 70 18.52 15.81 23.07
C SER A 70 19.61 15.90 21.99
N MET A 71 20.88 15.77 22.37
CA MET A 71 22.00 15.78 21.41
C MET A 71 21.99 14.54 20.52
N TYR A 72 21.67 13.37 21.07
CA TYR A 72 21.51 12.15 20.29
C TYR A 72 20.43 12.29 19.22
N GLU A 73 19.24 12.79 19.59
CA GLU A 73 18.12 12.97 18.68
C GLU A 73 18.41 14.02 17.61
N LEU A 74 18.90 15.19 18.02
CA LEU A 74 19.24 16.28 17.10
C LEU A 74 20.30 15.87 16.08
N PHE A 75 21.39 15.21 16.53
CA PHE A 75 22.45 14.80 15.62
C PHE A 75 22.04 13.63 14.72
N THR A 76 21.15 12.75 15.19
CA THR A 76 20.56 11.72 14.33
C THR A 76 19.80 12.38 13.18
N GLN A 77 18.96 13.39 13.46
CA GLN A 77 18.26 14.15 12.41
C GLN A 77 19.22 14.88 11.48
N LEU A 78 20.24 15.56 12.02
CA LEU A 78 21.25 16.24 11.20
C LEU A 78 21.99 15.28 10.27
N MET A 79 22.37 14.08 10.73
CA MET A 79 23.01 13.06 9.89
C MET A 79 22.07 12.57 8.80
N THR A 80 20.80 12.30 9.13
CA THR A 80 19.77 11.93 8.17
C THR A 80 19.60 12.99 7.07
N ILE A 81 19.52 14.27 7.42
CA ILE A 81 19.48 15.38 6.45
C ILE A 81 20.76 15.40 5.59
N SER A 82 21.92 15.16 6.19
CA SER A 82 23.21 15.13 5.48
C SER A 82 23.26 14.02 4.43
N ARG A 83 22.80 12.81 4.77
CA ARG A 83 22.77 11.67 3.86
C ARG A 83 21.86 11.96 2.68
N LYS A 84 20.67 12.50 2.93
CA LYS A 84 19.71 12.86 1.87
C LYS A 84 20.27 13.89 0.90
N TYR A 85 20.94 14.91 1.42
CA TYR A 85 21.60 15.90 0.56
C TYR A 85 22.68 15.24 -0.32
N GLN A 86 23.51 14.37 0.27
CA GLN A 86 24.53 13.63 -0.47
C GLN A 86 23.91 12.71 -1.54
N TYR A 87 22.91 11.90 -1.20
CA TYR A 87 22.22 11.02 -2.14
C TYR A 87 21.55 11.79 -3.28
N GLY A 88 20.96 12.95 -3.00
CA GLY A 88 20.45 13.85 -4.05
C GLY A 88 21.53 14.32 -5.02
N LEU A 89 22.75 14.59 -4.53
CA LEU A 89 23.90 14.93 -5.39
C LEU A 89 24.39 13.72 -6.19
N LEU A 90 24.43 12.52 -5.60
CA LEU A 90 24.78 11.28 -6.30
C LEU A 90 23.79 10.99 -7.44
N ALA A 91 22.49 11.12 -7.18
CA ALA A 91 21.45 10.90 -8.19
C ALA A 91 21.59 11.85 -9.38
N ARG A 92 21.93 13.13 -9.14
CA ARG A 92 22.22 14.11 -10.22
C ARG A 92 23.45 13.74 -11.06
N HIS A 93 24.38 12.97 -10.50
CA HIS A 93 25.54 12.42 -11.21
C HIS A 93 25.26 11.05 -11.85
N GLY A 94 24.00 10.61 -11.89
CA GLY A 94 23.61 9.32 -12.48
C GLY A 94 23.88 8.11 -11.57
N LEU A 95 24.23 8.33 -10.30
CA LEU A 95 24.50 7.28 -9.31
C LEU A 95 23.27 7.01 -8.43
N GLY A 96 22.08 6.96 -9.05
CA GLY A 96 20.81 6.67 -8.39
C GLY A 96 20.69 5.22 -7.91
N LEU A 97 19.58 4.89 -7.26
CA LEU A 97 19.28 3.52 -6.85
C LEU A 97 18.84 2.72 -8.10
N ASP A 98 19.54 1.63 -8.40
CA ASP A 98 18.99 0.65 -9.35
C ASP A 98 17.81 -0.05 -8.69
N THR A 99 16.61 0.18 -9.24
CA THR A 99 15.38 -0.38 -8.71
C THR A 99 15.10 -1.78 -9.25
N GLY A 100 15.74 -2.17 -10.36
CA GLY A 100 15.40 -3.37 -11.12
C GLY A 100 14.09 -3.28 -11.90
N PHE A 101 13.42 -2.11 -11.92
CA PHE A 101 12.16 -1.92 -12.65
C PHE A 101 12.39 -1.33 -14.05
N THR A 102 11.56 -1.76 -15.01
CA THR A 102 11.55 -1.23 -16.37
C THR A 102 10.28 -0.42 -16.64
N MET A 103 10.43 0.83 -17.08
CA MET A 103 9.29 1.63 -17.53
C MET A 103 8.80 1.13 -18.88
N VAL A 104 7.48 0.98 -19.02
CA VAL A 104 6.79 0.65 -20.28
C VAL A 104 5.74 1.73 -20.59
N ASP A 105 5.42 1.93 -21.87
CA ASP A 105 4.35 2.88 -22.24
C ASP A 105 2.97 2.35 -21.77
N GLU A 106 2.70 1.07 -22.00
CA GLU A 106 1.46 0.39 -21.60
C GLU A 106 1.74 -1.03 -21.10
N LEU A 107 0.83 -1.57 -20.27
CA LEU A 107 0.87 -2.98 -19.90
C LEU A 107 0.39 -3.83 -21.08
N LYS A 108 0.99 -5.01 -21.26
CA LYS A 108 0.55 -5.97 -22.26
C LYS A 108 -0.89 -6.42 -21.94
N ARG A 109 -1.80 -6.26 -22.90
CA ARG A 109 -3.22 -6.67 -22.77
C ARG A 109 -3.64 -7.73 -23.77
N GLU A 110 -2.99 -7.83 -24.92
CA GLU A 110 -3.33 -8.82 -25.94
C GLU A 110 -2.63 -10.16 -25.68
N GLY A 111 -3.39 -11.25 -25.80
CA GLY A 111 -2.87 -12.61 -25.62
C GLY A 111 -2.25 -12.84 -24.24
N VAL A 112 -2.81 -12.19 -23.22
CA VAL A 112 -2.41 -12.38 -21.82
C VAL A 112 -3.50 -13.15 -21.09
N ARG A 113 -3.08 -13.97 -20.13
CA ARG A 113 -3.96 -14.78 -19.31
C ARG A 113 -4.01 -14.23 -17.90
N ILE A 114 -5.21 -14.01 -17.38
CA ILE A 114 -5.43 -13.32 -16.11
C ILE A 114 -6.07 -14.29 -15.12
N VAL A 115 -5.50 -14.38 -13.93
CA VAL A 115 -6.08 -15.14 -12.82
C VAL A 115 -6.67 -14.19 -11.78
N TYR A 116 -7.80 -14.56 -11.18
CA TYR A 116 -8.34 -13.86 -10.03
C TYR A 116 -8.80 -14.85 -8.96
N GLN A 117 -8.81 -14.41 -7.70
CA GLN A 117 -9.34 -15.25 -6.63
C GLN A 117 -10.87 -15.16 -6.57
N GLY A 118 -11.53 -16.31 -6.39
CA GLY A 118 -12.96 -16.43 -6.13
C GLY A 118 -13.66 -17.28 -7.18
N VAL A 119 -14.83 -16.83 -7.62
CA VAL A 119 -15.64 -17.49 -8.64
C VAL A 119 -16.16 -16.48 -9.65
N GLU A 120 -16.67 -16.95 -10.78
CA GLU A 120 -17.29 -16.11 -11.79
C GLU A 120 -18.44 -15.26 -11.21
N GLY A 121 -18.35 -13.95 -11.40
CA GLY A 121 -19.31 -12.96 -10.88
C GLY A 121 -18.96 -12.38 -9.51
N ALA A 122 -17.90 -12.88 -8.85
CA ALA A 122 -17.36 -12.25 -7.64
C ALA A 122 -16.81 -10.85 -7.93
N TYR A 123 -16.56 -10.06 -6.88
CA TYR A 123 -16.00 -8.71 -7.04
C TYR A 123 -14.60 -8.71 -7.67
N SER A 124 -13.76 -9.74 -7.39
CA SER A 124 -12.47 -9.91 -8.07
C SER A 124 -12.62 -10.14 -9.58
N HIS A 125 -13.67 -10.87 -10.00
CA HIS A 125 -14.00 -11.02 -11.43
C HIS A 125 -14.40 -9.67 -12.03
N GLY A 126 -15.23 -8.90 -11.31
CA GLY A 126 -15.59 -7.54 -11.71
C GLY A 126 -14.39 -6.60 -11.84
N ALA A 127 -13.42 -6.69 -10.92
CA ALA A 127 -12.17 -5.93 -10.99
C ALA A 127 -11.32 -6.33 -12.20
N ALA A 128 -11.22 -7.64 -12.50
CA ALA A 128 -10.52 -8.13 -13.67
C ALA A 128 -11.17 -7.62 -14.97
N ILE A 129 -12.49 -7.71 -15.09
CA ILE A 129 -13.26 -7.16 -16.22
C ILE A 129 -13.05 -5.64 -16.35
N GLN A 130 -13.13 -4.90 -15.23
CA GLN A 130 -12.96 -3.44 -15.24
C GLN A 130 -11.57 -3.03 -15.72
N PHE A 131 -10.54 -3.78 -15.36
CA PHE A 131 -9.17 -3.45 -15.71
C PHE A 131 -8.77 -3.92 -17.12
N PHE A 132 -9.11 -5.16 -17.48
CA PHE A 132 -8.65 -5.81 -18.72
C PHE A 132 -9.70 -5.84 -19.86
N GLY A 133 -10.98 -5.68 -19.54
CA GLY A 133 -12.10 -5.79 -20.49
C GLY A 133 -12.85 -7.12 -20.37
N GLU A 134 -14.09 -7.15 -20.88
CA GLU A 134 -14.96 -8.33 -20.82
C GLU A 134 -14.43 -9.52 -21.64
N ASP A 135 -13.69 -9.27 -22.72
CA ASP A 135 -13.20 -10.30 -23.66
C ASP A 135 -11.83 -10.88 -23.28
N ALA A 136 -11.26 -10.52 -22.12
CA ALA A 136 -9.94 -10.99 -21.73
C ALA A 136 -9.96 -12.48 -21.31
N ASP A 137 -8.87 -13.22 -21.57
CA ASP A 137 -8.72 -14.62 -21.15
C ASP A 137 -8.51 -14.68 -19.63
N MET A 138 -9.59 -14.95 -18.91
CA MET A 138 -9.66 -14.92 -17.45
C MET A 138 -10.07 -16.28 -16.88
N TYR A 139 -9.41 -16.68 -15.80
CA TYR A 139 -9.81 -17.84 -15.01
C TYR A 139 -9.68 -17.57 -13.51
N HIS A 140 -10.22 -18.47 -12.69
CA HIS A 140 -10.26 -18.27 -11.25
C HIS A 140 -9.68 -19.44 -10.47
N VAL A 141 -9.23 -19.10 -9.27
CA VAL A 141 -8.74 -20.03 -8.26
C VAL A 141 -9.44 -19.76 -6.92
N ALA A 142 -9.44 -20.75 -6.04
CA ALA A 142 -10.18 -20.66 -4.78
C ALA A 142 -9.46 -19.78 -3.74
N ILE A 143 -8.13 -19.84 -3.68
CA ILE A 143 -7.33 -19.24 -2.61
C ILE A 143 -6.46 -18.10 -3.18
N PHE A 144 -6.19 -17.07 -2.38
CA PHE A 144 -5.38 -15.94 -2.81
C PHE A 144 -3.95 -16.34 -3.21
N GLU A 145 -3.32 -17.22 -2.43
CA GLU A 145 -1.96 -17.70 -2.67
C GLU A 145 -1.86 -18.42 -4.03
N ASP A 146 -2.85 -19.25 -4.38
CA ASP A 146 -2.89 -19.93 -5.68
C ASP A 146 -2.80 -18.95 -6.85
N ALA A 147 -3.46 -17.78 -6.76
CA ALA A 147 -3.43 -16.79 -7.83
C ALA A 147 -2.02 -16.20 -8.02
N MET A 148 -1.27 -16.02 -6.93
CA MET A 148 0.13 -15.60 -7.01
C MET A 148 1.02 -16.70 -7.59
N VAL A 149 0.82 -17.96 -7.17
CA VAL A 149 1.54 -19.12 -7.70
C VAL A 149 1.32 -19.28 -9.21
N GLU A 150 0.09 -19.13 -9.69
CA GLU A 150 -0.23 -19.18 -11.13
C GLU A 150 0.58 -18.16 -11.95
N VAL A 151 0.81 -16.95 -11.42
CA VAL A 151 1.61 -15.91 -12.07
C VAL A 151 3.11 -16.18 -11.94
N GLU A 152 3.56 -16.61 -10.76
CA GLU A 152 4.97 -16.91 -10.50
C GLU A 152 5.47 -18.06 -11.38
N GLU A 153 4.64 -19.09 -11.59
CA GLU A 153 4.92 -20.23 -12.45
C GLU A 153 4.63 -19.96 -13.94
N GLY A 154 4.12 -18.77 -14.29
CA GLY A 154 3.90 -18.34 -15.67
C GLY A 154 2.69 -18.97 -16.36
N ARG A 155 1.74 -19.54 -15.60
CA ARG A 155 0.44 -20.02 -16.12
C ARG A 155 -0.55 -18.89 -16.35
N ALA A 156 -0.37 -17.77 -15.64
CA ALA A 156 -1.01 -16.49 -15.88
C ALA A 156 0.06 -15.39 -16.04
N ASP A 157 -0.25 -14.35 -16.81
CA ASP A 157 0.58 -13.15 -16.92
C ASP A 157 0.30 -12.15 -15.79
N TYR A 158 -0.96 -12.12 -15.32
CA TYR A 158 -1.42 -11.21 -14.28
C TYR A 158 -2.35 -11.87 -13.26
N ALA A 159 -2.27 -11.41 -12.01
CA ALA A 159 -3.24 -11.73 -10.96
C ALA A 159 -3.99 -10.48 -10.50
N VAL A 160 -5.29 -10.62 -10.24
CA VAL A 160 -6.15 -9.56 -9.67
C VAL A 160 -6.55 -9.94 -8.26
N LEU A 161 -6.07 -9.18 -7.27
CA LEU A 161 -6.26 -9.48 -5.86
C LEU A 161 -6.73 -8.24 -5.07
N PRO A 162 -7.68 -8.39 -4.13
CA PRO A 162 -8.08 -7.28 -3.26
C PRO A 162 -6.98 -6.97 -2.25
N ILE A 163 -6.66 -5.70 -2.03
CA ILE A 163 -5.64 -5.31 -1.02
C ILE A 163 -6.25 -4.57 0.17
N GLU A 164 -7.36 -3.86 -0.06
CA GLU A 164 -8.00 -3.02 0.96
C GLU A 164 -9.49 -2.84 0.64
N ASN A 165 -10.33 -2.80 1.67
CA ASN A 165 -11.74 -2.43 1.57
C ASN A 165 -12.03 -1.24 2.50
N SER A 166 -12.79 -0.26 2.04
CA SER A 166 -13.05 0.97 2.80
C SER A 166 -13.83 0.74 4.10
N SER A 167 -14.61 -0.34 4.22
CA SER A 167 -15.37 -0.66 5.43
C SER A 167 -14.67 -1.70 6.32
N ALA A 168 -13.91 -2.63 5.74
CA ALA A 168 -13.29 -3.77 6.45
C ALA A 168 -11.77 -3.64 6.67
N GLY A 169 -11.14 -2.64 6.05
CA GLY A 169 -9.69 -2.40 6.13
C GLY A 169 -8.87 -3.31 5.22
N ALA A 170 -7.60 -3.49 5.59
CA ALA A 170 -6.60 -4.24 4.83
C ALA A 170 -6.93 -5.74 4.69
N VAL A 171 -6.71 -6.29 3.49
CA VAL A 171 -6.75 -7.75 3.25
C VAL A 171 -5.39 -8.33 3.64
N SER A 172 -5.25 -8.59 4.94
CA SER A 172 -4.02 -9.03 5.61
C SER A 172 -3.26 -10.15 4.90
N ASP A 173 -3.97 -11.19 4.44
CA ASP A 173 -3.34 -12.36 3.80
C ASP A 173 -2.60 -11.98 2.52
N ASN A 174 -3.09 -11.00 1.76
CA ASN A 174 -2.45 -10.57 0.52
C ASN A 174 -1.17 -9.77 0.77
N TYR A 175 -1.08 -9.00 1.86
CA TYR A 175 0.18 -8.39 2.29
C TYR A 175 1.22 -9.45 2.66
N ASP A 176 0.81 -10.48 3.39
CA ASP A 176 1.74 -11.55 3.80
C ASP A 176 2.20 -12.38 2.59
N ASN A 177 1.29 -12.67 1.65
CA ASN A 177 1.60 -13.40 0.41
C ASN A 177 2.52 -12.59 -0.52
N LEU A 178 2.35 -11.27 -0.63
CA LEU A 178 3.22 -10.41 -1.44
C LEU A 178 4.70 -10.49 -1.04
N VAL A 179 4.97 -10.77 0.24
CA VAL A 179 6.35 -10.92 0.71
C VAL A 179 6.92 -12.31 0.41
N ARG A 180 6.06 -13.34 0.36
CA ARG A 180 6.47 -14.72 0.06
C ARG A 180 6.75 -14.96 -1.41
N HIS A 181 6.02 -14.29 -2.29
CA HIS A 181 6.15 -14.43 -3.75
C HIS A 181 6.92 -13.27 -4.37
N ASN A 182 7.70 -13.55 -5.42
CA ASN A 182 8.48 -12.53 -6.12
C ASN A 182 7.67 -11.87 -7.25
N LEU A 183 6.52 -11.30 -6.89
CA LEU A 183 5.63 -10.56 -7.79
C LEU A 183 5.67 -9.05 -7.54
N TYR A 184 5.20 -8.28 -8.52
CA TYR A 184 5.24 -6.83 -8.51
C TYR A 184 3.87 -6.25 -8.85
N ILE A 185 3.47 -5.19 -8.16
CA ILE A 185 2.25 -4.44 -8.44
C ILE A 185 2.50 -3.54 -9.65
N VAL A 186 1.72 -3.76 -10.70
CA VAL A 186 1.84 -3.05 -12.00
C VAL A 186 0.62 -2.18 -12.31
N GLY A 187 -0.42 -2.27 -11.49
CA GLY A 187 -1.67 -1.54 -11.65
C GLY A 187 -2.55 -1.68 -10.41
N GLU A 188 -3.54 -0.80 -10.31
CA GLU A 188 -4.64 -0.92 -9.35
C GLU A 188 -5.97 -0.58 -10.01
N THR A 189 -7.06 -1.00 -9.38
CA THR A 189 -8.42 -0.58 -9.73
C THR A 189 -9.33 -0.60 -8.51
N GLU A 190 -10.34 0.26 -8.49
CA GLU A 190 -11.29 0.36 -7.40
C GLU A 190 -12.67 -0.08 -7.87
N VAL A 191 -13.30 -0.99 -7.13
CA VAL A 191 -14.63 -1.49 -7.45
C VAL A 191 -15.58 -1.18 -6.31
N SER A 192 -16.60 -0.36 -6.59
CA SER A 192 -17.67 -0.07 -5.64
C SER A 192 -18.47 -1.34 -5.34
N VAL A 193 -18.57 -1.68 -4.06
CA VAL A 193 -19.32 -2.84 -3.56
C VAL A 193 -20.79 -2.47 -3.49
N THR A 194 -21.47 -2.54 -4.64
CA THR A 194 -22.91 -2.32 -4.73
C THR A 194 -23.62 -3.66 -4.80
N HIS A 195 -24.42 -3.97 -3.77
CA HIS A 195 -25.26 -5.15 -3.74
C HIS A 195 -26.61 -4.87 -4.40
N ALA A 196 -27.03 -5.81 -5.24
CA ALA A 196 -28.33 -5.82 -5.90
C ALA A 196 -29.14 -7.04 -5.46
N LEU A 197 -30.46 -6.87 -5.39
CA LEU A 197 -31.39 -7.99 -5.31
C LEU A 197 -31.63 -8.52 -6.73
N LEU A 198 -31.23 -9.75 -6.98
CA LEU A 198 -31.29 -10.43 -8.27
C LEU A 198 -32.34 -11.53 -8.23
N GLY A 199 -33.16 -11.65 -9.27
CA GLY A 199 -34.12 -12.73 -9.43
C GLY A 199 -34.12 -13.26 -10.87
N LEU A 200 -34.88 -14.32 -11.11
CA LEU A 200 -35.05 -14.85 -12.47
C LEU A 200 -35.69 -13.81 -13.39
N LYS A 201 -35.44 -13.94 -14.69
CA LYS A 201 -36.05 -13.09 -15.71
C LYS A 201 -37.58 -13.18 -15.62
N GLY A 202 -38.25 -12.04 -15.47
CA GLY A 202 -39.70 -11.96 -15.30
C GLY A 202 -40.19 -12.05 -13.85
N ALA A 203 -39.31 -12.28 -12.87
CA ALA A 203 -39.65 -12.19 -11.46
C ALA A 203 -40.02 -10.75 -11.06
N ARG A 204 -40.95 -10.61 -10.12
CA ARG A 204 -41.30 -9.33 -9.48
C ARG A 204 -41.03 -9.43 -7.98
N LEU A 205 -40.87 -8.27 -7.33
CA LEU A 205 -40.66 -8.22 -5.87
C LEU A 205 -41.77 -8.91 -5.07
N SER A 206 -43.01 -8.91 -5.57
CA SER A 206 -44.15 -9.60 -4.96
C SER A 206 -44.03 -11.12 -4.95
N ASP A 207 -43.22 -11.69 -5.85
CA ASP A 207 -43.07 -13.13 -6.00
C ASP A 207 -42.04 -13.68 -4.99
N ILE A 208 -41.14 -12.83 -4.50
CA ILE A 208 -39.99 -13.21 -3.66
C ILE A 208 -40.42 -13.61 -2.24
N LYS A 209 -39.91 -14.76 -1.81
CA LYS A 209 -40.10 -15.34 -0.47
C LYS A 209 -38.80 -15.71 0.20
N ARG A 210 -37.75 -16.04 -0.57
CA ARG A 210 -36.46 -16.49 -0.05
C ARG A 210 -35.32 -15.67 -0.64
N VAL A 211 -34.37 -15.27 0.19
CA VAL A 211 -33.22 -14.46 -0.22
C VAL A 211 -31.93 -15.16 0.20
N TYR A 212 -31.01 -15.36 -0.74
CA TYR A 212 -29.72 -16.03 -0.52
C TYR A 212 -28.55 -15.05 -0.64
N SER A 213 -27.55 -15.16 0.22
CA SER A 213 -26.26 -14.45 0.06
C SER A 213 -25.21 -14.96 1.04
N HIS A 214 -23.99 -14.44 0.93
CA HIS A 214 -22.97 -14.56 1.97
C HIS A 214 -23.44 -13.87 3.27
N PRO A 215 -23.11 -14.38 4.49
CA PRO A 215 -23.46 -13.71 5.75
C PRO A 215 -23.12 -12.21 5.78
N GLN A 216 -21.96 -11.82 5.25
CA GLN A 216 -21.56 -10.41 5.17
C GLN A 216 -22.45 -9.61 4.21
N GLY A 217 -22.85 -10.18 3.07
CA GLY A 217 -23.76 -9.53 2.12
C GLY A 217 -25.16 -9.35 2.70
N LEU A 218 -25.67 -10.34 3.45
CA LEU A 218 -26.94 -10.23 4.19
C LEU A 218 -26.85 -9.14 5.26
N MET A 219 -25.77 -9.12 6.04
CA MET A 219 -25.54 -8.10 7.08
C MET A 219 -25.51 -6.69 6.47
N GLN A 220 -24.76 -6.52 5.37
CA GLN A 220 -24.66 -5.24 4.66
C GLN A 220 -26.00 -4.78 4.05
N CYS A 221 -26.91 -5.69 3.74
CA CYS A 221 -28.23 -5.35 3.20
C CYS A 221 -29.35 -5.41 4.24
N SER A 222 -29.02 -5.62 5.52
CA SER A 222 -29.99 -5.91 6.56
C SER A 222 -31.09 -4.85 6.71
N PRO A 223 -30.86 -3.52 6.56
CA PRO A 223 -31.97 -2.56 6.66
C PRO A 223 -33.04 -2.78 5.58
N TYR A 224 -32.62 -3.05 4.34
CA TYR A 224 -33.55 -3.32 3.23
C TYR A 224 -34.24 -4.68 3.38
N LEU A 225 -33.49 -5.71 3.77
CA LEU A 225 -34.03 -7.06 3.94
C LEU A 225 -35.02 -7.11 5.12
N ASN A 226 -34.71 -6.46 6.25
CA ASN A 226 -35.56 -6.44 7.44
C ASN A 226 -36.83 -5.58 7.27
N ALA A 227 -36.83 -4.63 6.32
CA ALA A 227 -38.04 -3.92 5.91
C ALA A 227 -39.02 -4.84 5.15
N ASN A 228 -38.54 -5.95 4.58
CA ASN A 228 -39.33 -6.95 3.85
C ASN A 228 -39.48 -8.22 4.69
N ARG A 229 -40.17 -8.11 5.82
CA ARG A 229 -40.29 -9.17 6.86
C ARG A 229 -40.87 -10.51 6.37
N GLN A 230 -41.53 -10.52 5.22
CA GLN A 230 -42.03 -11.72 4.57
C GLN A 230 -40.94 -12.60 3.95
N TRP A 231 -39.72 -12.08 3.77
CA TRP A 231 -38.61 -12.82 3.17
C TRP A 231 -37.83 -13.62 4.21
N THR A 232 -37.59 -14.90 3.90
CA THR A 232 -36.67 -15.75 4.67
C THR A 232 -35.27 -15.63 4.10
N GLN A 233 -34.29 -15.32 4.95
CA GLN A 233 -32.90 -15.10 4.54
C GLN A 233 -32.07 -16.37 4.79
N PHE A 234 -31.27 -16.79 3.80
CA PHE A 234 -30.43 -17.98 3.86
C PHE A 234 -28.97 -17.61 3.56
N SER A 235 -28.07 -18.07 4.42
CA SER A 235 -26.64 -17.91 4.21
C SER A 235 -26.10 -18.99 3.28
N VAL A 236 -25.27 -18.59 2.33
CA VAL A 236 -24.48 -19.46 1.44
C VAL A 236 -23.02 -19.02 1.46
N GLU A 237 -22.15 -19.79 0.81
CA GLU A 237 -20.70 -19.60 0.88
C GLU A 237 -20.21 -18.27 0.30
N ASN A 238 -20.78 -17.78 -0.80
CA ASN A 238 -20.40 -16.49 -1.37
C ASN A 238 -21.55 -15.86 -2.16
N THR A 239 -21.44 -14.55 -2.45
CA THR A 239 -22.50 -13.77 -3.10
C THR A 239 -22.77 -14.19 -4.54
N ALA A 240 -21.72 -14.50 -5.31
CA ALA A 240 -21.86 -14.99 -6.68
C ALA A 240 -22.49 -16.39 -6.73
N GLY A 241 -22.16 -17.26 -5.78
CA GLY A 241 -22.78 -18.57 -5.58
C GLY A 241 -24.26 -18.47 -5.24
N ALA A 242 -24.69 -17.42 -4.53
CA ALA A 242 -26.12 -17.15 -4.33
C ALA A 242 -26.84 -16.87 -5.64
N ALA A 243 -26.25 -16.07 -6.53
CA ALA A 243 -26.80 -15.79 -7.85
C ALA A 243 -26.86 -17.05 -8.71
N LYS A 244 -25.76 -17.81 -8.76
CA LYS A 244 -25.71 -19.11 -9.46
C LYS A 244 -26.78 -20.08 -8.95
N LYS A 245 -26.97 -20.16 -7.64
CA LYS A 245 -28.03 -20.98 -7.03
C LYS A 245 -29.42 -20.58 -7.52
N VAL A 246 -29.75 -19.29 -7.53
CA VAL A 246 -31.08 -18.84 -8.01
C VAL A 246 -31.29 -19.21 -9.48
N LEU A 247 -30.24 -19.12 -10.30
CA LEU A 247 -30.28 -19.59 -11.68
C LEU A 247 -30.49 -21.11 -11.76
N GLU A 248 -29.80 -21.92 -10.95
CA GLU A 248 -29.92 -23.39 -11.00
C GLU A 248 -31.25 -23.90 -10.47
N ASP A 249 -31.79 -23.30 -9.41
CA ASP A 249 -33.05 -23.70 -8.78
C ASP A 249 -34.27 -23.38 -9.68
N GLN A 250 -34.18 -22.41 -10.59
CA GLN A 250 -35.26 -21.96 -11.49
C GLN A 250 -36.60 -21.65 -10.77
N ASP A 251 -36.54 -21.24 -9.49
CA ASP A 251 -37.69 -20.87 -8.67
C ASP A 251 -37.86 -19.35 -8.62
N ILE A 252 -38.94 -18.83 -9.20
CA ILE A 252 -39.24 -17.39 -9.28
C ILE A 252 -39.44 -16.72 -7.91
N SER A 253 -39.67 -17.51 -6.85
CA SER A 253 -39.81 -17.01 -5.49
C SER A 253 -38.48 -16.82 -4.76
N GLN A 254 -37.37 -17.15 -5.40
CA GLN A 254 -36.02 -16.97 -4.86
C GLN A 254 -35.36 -15.72 -5.44
N ALA A 255 -34.58 -15.05 -4.60
CA ALA A 255 -33.69 -13.98 -5.00
C ALA A 255 -32.31 -14.14 -4.37
N ALA A 256 -31.30 -13.55 -4.99
CA ALA A 256 -29.94 -13.47 -4.48
C ALA A 256 -29.58 -12.02 -4.16
N VAL A 257 -28.81 -11.81 -3.10
CA VAL A 257 -28.06 -10.56 -2.91
C VAL A 257 -26.65 -10.79 -3.42
N ALA A 258 -26.29 -10.11 -4.52
CA ALA A 258 -24.99 -10.25 -5.15
C ALA A 258 -24.57 -8.97 -5.90
N SER A 259 -23.42 -9.02 -6.57
CA SER A 259 -22.98 -7.95 -7.47
C SER A 259 -23.88 -7.88 -8.71
N GLU A 260 -24.00 -6.70 -9.33
CA GLU A 260 -24.67 -6.60 -10.64
C GLU A 260 -23.93 -7.39 -11.73
N THR A 261 -22.60 -7.52 -11.61
CA THR A 261 -21.77 -8.35 -12.49
C THR A 261 -22.22 -9.80 -12.48
N ALA A 262 -22.48 -10.39 -11.30
CA ALA A 262 -23.05 -11.73 -11.20
C ALA A 262 -24.43 -11.80 -11.86
N GLY A 263 -25.26 -10.77 -11.69
CA GLY A 263 -26.57 -10.69 -12.36
C GLY A 263 -26.46 -10.74 -13.88
N ARG A 264 -25.52 -10.01 -14.48
CA ARG A 264 -25.27 -10.00 -15.92
C ARG A 264 -24.79 -11.38 -16.41
N ILE A 265 -23.79 -11.94 -15.75
CA ILE A 265 -23.17 -13.23 -16.11
C ILE A 265 -24.18 -14.36 -16.07
N TYR A 266 -24.97 -14.43 -14.99
CA TYR A 266 -25.96 -15.48 -14.81
C TYR A 266 -27.32 -15.17 -15.47
N GLY A 267 -27.44 -14.07 -16.23
CA GLY A 267 -28.68 -13.69 -16.91
C GLY A 267 -29.85 -13.38 -15.97
N LEU A 268 -29.57 -13.00 -14.72
CA LEU A 268 -30.57 -12.65 -13.71
C LEU A 268 -31.02 -11.19 -13.87
N GLN A 269 -32.29 -10.95 -13.57
CA GLN A 269 -32.88 -9.63 -13.55
C GLN A 269 -32.55 -8.91 -12.24
N VAL A 270 -32.11 -7.66 -12.34
CA VAL A 270 -31.98 -6.77 -11.18
C VAL A 270 -33.37 -6.31 -10.74
N LEU A 271 -33.84 -6.82 -9.60
CA LEU A 271 -35.11 -6.44 -8.98
C LEU A 271 -34.99 -5.12 -8.21
N LYS A 272 -33.85 -4.91 -7.57
CA LYS A 272 -33.52 -3.68 -6.86
C LYS A 272 -32.00 -3.46 -6.83
N ARG A 273 -31.55 -2.27 -7.21
CA ARG A 273 -30.15 -1.83 -7.14
C ARG A 273 -29.81 -1.26 -5.77
N ALA A 274 -28.53 -1.32 -5.39
CA ALA A 274 -27.94 -0.65 -4.23
C ALA A 274 -28.74 -0.83 -2.94
N ILE A 275 -28.91 -2.09 -2.52
CA ILE A 275 -29.65 -2.44 -1.29
C ILE A 275 -28.78 -2.52 -0.04
N ASN A 276 -27.46 -2.38 -0.19
CA ASN A 276 -26.52 -2.22 0.91
C ASN A 276 -26.69 -0.87 1.62
N HIS A 277 -26.41 -0.83 2.92
CA HIS A 277 -26.58 0.38 3.73
C HIS A 277 -25.45 1.40 3.56
N ASP A 278 -24.21 0.93 3.43
CA ASP A 278 -23.03 1.77 3.17
C ASP A 278 -22.85 1.94 1.66
N LYS A 279 -23.00 3.18 1.17
CA LYS A 279 -22.91 3.51 -0.26
C LYS A 279 -21.48 3.79 -0.71
N ASP A 280 -20.56 4.02 0.23
CA ASP A 280 -19.17 4.37 -0.03
C ASP A 280 -18.24 3.15 0.11
N ASN A 281 -18.82 1.97 0.31
CA ASN A 281 -18.10 0.69 0.36
C ASN A 281 -17.42 0.40 -0.99
N THR A 282 -16.09 0.42 -0.99
CA THR A 282 -15.25 0.25 -2.16
C THR A 282 -14.08 -0.67 -1.80
N THR A 283 -13.76 -1.59 -2.70
CA THR A 283 -12.59 -2.45 -2.57
C THR A 283 -11.55 -2.05 -3.60
N ARG A 284 -10.32 -1.82 -3.13
CA ARG A 284 -9.14 -1.59 -3.95
C ARG A 284 -8.51 -2.93 -4.30
N PHE A 285 -8.27 -3.14 -5.59
CA PHE A 285 -7.63 -4.32 -6.15
C PHE A 285 -6.29 -3.93 -6.77
N ILE A 286 -5.31 -4.81 -6.62
CA ILE A 286 -3.99 -4.70 -7.23
C ILE A 286 -3.86 -5.70 -8.37
N ILE A 287 -3.09 -5.31 -9.38
CA ILE A 287 -2.71 -6.12 -10.52
C ILE A 287 -1.26 -6.53 -10.33
N LEU A 288 -1.02 -7.83 -10.21
CA LEU A 288 0.31 -8.39 -10.00
C LEU A 288 0.88 -8.95 -11.29
N SER A 289 2.18 -8.80 -11.48
CA SER A 289 2.93 -9.46 -12.54
C SER A 289 4.24 -10.02 -12.01
N ARG A 290 4.78 -11.04 -12.69
CA ARG A 290 6.13 -11.55 -12.44
C ARG A 290 7.23 -10.59 -12.90
N HIS A 291 6.91 -9.68 -13.81
CA HIS A 291 7.88 -8.74 -14.37
C HIS A 291 7.86 -7.42 -13.60
N PRO A 292 9.01 -6.90 -13.13
CA PRO A 292 9.11 -5.61 -12.45
C PRO A 292 9.00 -4.49 -13.48
N VAL A 293 7.77 -4.19 -13.91
CA VAL A 293 7.48 -3.13 -14.87
C VAL A 293 6.55 -2.10 -14.26
N TYR A 294 6.62 -0.87 -14.75
CA TYR A 294 5.67 0.18 -14.39
C TYR A 294 5.30 1.00 -15.62
N ARG A 295 4.08 1.52 -15.65
CA ARG A 295 3.61 2.33 -16.76
C ARG A 295 4.18 3.74 -16.70
N LYS A 296 4.37 4.34 -17.87
CA LYS A 296 4.59 5.78 -17.99
C LYS A 296 3.42 6.52 -17.36
N GLY A 297 3.70 7.42 -16.43
CA GLY A 297 2.67 8.13 -15.66
C GLY A 297 2.17 7.40 -14.42
N ALA A 298 2.79 6.27 -14.04
CA ALA A 298 2.59 5.66 -12.73
C ALA A 298 2.89 6.67 -11.62
N GLY A 299 1.95 6.83 -10.69
CA GLY A 299 1.94 7.90 -9.70
C GLY A 299 2.00 7.40 -8.26
N LYS A 300 2.07 6.08 -8.06
CA LYS A 300 2.15 5.46 -6.74
C LYS A 300 3.31 4.48 -6.68
N VAL A 301 4.10 4.52 -5.61
CA VAL A 301 5.13 3.51 -5.31
C VAL A 301 4.75 2.81 -4.01
N SER A 302 4.73 1.48 -4.05
CA SER A 302 4.54 0.66 -2.85
C SER A 302 5.85 0.02 -2.46
N ILE A 303 6.21 0.12 -1.19
CA ILE A 303 7.37 -0.54 -0.63
C ILE A 303 7.02 -1.32 0.62
N CYS A 304 7.92 -2.22 0.95
CA CYS A 304 7.90 -2.97 2.18
C CYS A 304 9.28 -2.89 2.83
N PHE A 305 9.35 -2.60 4.13
CA PHE A 305 10.62 -2.61 4.86
C PHE A 305 10.50 -3.14 6.29
N GLU A 306 11.61 -3.62 6.82
CA GLU A 306 11.77 -4.05 8.20
C GLU A 306 12.75 -3.12 8.91
N GLY A 307 12.33 -2.57 10.05
CA GLY A 307 13.17 -1.76 10.92
C GLY A 307 13.60 -2.55 12.15
N LEU A 308 14.64 -2.06 12.84
CA LEU A 308 14.98 -2.56 14.18
C LEU A 308 13.84 -2.26 15.16
N HIS A 309 13.56 -3.18 16.09
CA HIS A 309 12.57 -2.96 17.14
C HIS A 309 13.16 -2.13 18.30
N LYS A 310 13.41 -0.84 18.03
CA LYS A 310 13.90 0.14 19.01
C LYS A 310 13.27 1.51 18.79
N SER A 311 13.27 2.33 19.84
CA SER A 311 12.74 3.70 19.79
C SER A 311 13.31 4.51 18.62
N GLY A 312 12.45 5.27 17.95
CA GLY A 312 12.81 6.13 16.82
C GLY A 312 13.01 5.42 15.48
N SER A 313 12.97 4.08 15.40
CA SER A 313 13.27 3.36 14.15
C SER A 313 12.28 3.69 13.03
N LEU A 314 10.97 3.54 13.28
CA LEU A 314 9.96 3.89 12.29
C LEU A 314 10.00 5.39 11.96
N TYR A 315 10.12 6.25 12.98
CA TYR A 315 10.23 7.70 12.78
C TYR A 315 11.38 8.10 11.84
N ASN A 316 12.56 7.51 12.03
CA ASN A 316 13.71 7.76 11.17
C ASN A 316 13.47 7.27 9.73
N MET A 317 12.86 6.08 9.57
CA MET A 317 12.46 5.57 8.24
C MET A 317 11.50 6.53 7.55
N LEU A 318 10.42 6.94 8.22
CA LEU A 318 9.41 7.84 7.65
C LEU A 318 9.97 9.24 7.39
N GLY A 319 10.98 9.65 8.15
CA GLY A 319 11.75 10.85 7.85
C GLY A 319 12.26 10.85 6.40
N ASN A 320 12.63 9.69 5.82
CA ASN A 320 13.07 9.65 4.41
C ASN A 320 12.04 10.21 3.44
N PHE A 321 10.75 10.14 3.73
CA PHE A 321 9.71 10.75 2.92
C PHE A 321 9.57 12.25 3.18
N ILE A 322 9.49 12.66 4.46
CA ILE A 322 9.29 14.06 4.87
C ILE A 322 10.33 15.00 4.24
N TYR A 323 11.61 14.63 4.32
CA TYR A 323 12.69 15.49 3.84
C TYR A 323 12.88 15.48 2.32
N ASN A 324 12.18 14.58 1.62
CA ASN A 324 12.13 14.53 0.16
C ASN A 324 10.82 15.06 -0.42
N ASP A 325 9.95 15.63 0.44
CA ASP A 325 8.61 16.11 0.06
C ASP A 325 7.78 15.02 -0.62
N VAL A 326 7.91 13.78 -0.13
CA VAL A 326 7.17 12.62 -0.63
C VAL A 326 5.96 12.40 0.26
N ASN A 327 4.77 12.52 -0.31
CA ASN A 327 3.52 12.29 0.39
C ASN A 327 3.27 10.78 0.56
N MET A 328 2.74 10.41 1.73
CA MET A 328 2.42 9.02 2.06
C MET A 328 0.91 8.82 1.99
N LEU A 329 0.51 7.78 1.27
CA LEU A 329 -0.89 7.44 1.03
C LEU A 329 -1.41 6.40 2.03
N MET A 330 -0.54 5.48 2.45
CA MET A 330 -0.89 4.37 3.31
C MET A 330 0.32 3.89 4.11
N ILE A 331 0.09 3.48 5.35
CA ILE A 331 1.04 2.71 6.14
C ILE A 331 0.31 1.59 6.89
N GLU A 332 0.78 0.36 6.73
CA GLU A 332 0.23 -0.83 7.38
C GLU A 332 1.37 -1.65 8.02
N SER A 333 1.18 -2.11 9.26
CA SER A 333 2.16 -2.93 9.97
C SER A 333 1.74 -4.38 10.05
N ARG A 334 2.64 -5.31 9.73
CA ARG A 334 2.43 -6.75 9.85
C ARG A 334 3.46 -7.39 10.78
N PRO A 335 3.06 -8.26 11.71
CA PRO A 335 4.01 -8.98 12.56
C PRO A 335 4.87 -9.94 11.73
N ILE A 336 6.15 -10.05 12.06
CA ILE A 336 7.07 -10.97 11.37
C ILE A 336 6.97 -12.36 12.00
N VAL A 337 6.56 -13.36 11.21
CA VAL A 337 6.47 -14.75 11.66
C VAL A 337 7.84 -15.23 12.16
N GLY A 338 7.88 -15.76 13.38
CA GLY A 338 9.11 -16.26 14.01
C GLY A 338 9.96 -15.19 14.71
N ARG A 339 9.59 -13.91 14.65
CA ARG A 339 10.28 -12.82 15.38
C ARG A 339 9.28 -12.06 16.25
N SER A 340 9.24 -12.43 17.54
CA SER A 340 8.28 -11.85 18.49
C SER A 340 8.41 -10.34 18.58
N TRP A 341 7.30 -9.62 18.38
CA TRP A 341 7.20 -8.17 18.49
C TRP A 341 7.99 -7.37 17.45
N GLU A 342 8.54 -8.03 16.42
CA GLU A 342 9.10 -7.35 15.26
C GLU A 342 8.05 -7.20 14.17
N TYR A 343 8.10 -6.08 13.46
CA TYR A 343 7.09 -5.69 12.48
C TYR A 343 7.74 -5.33 11.15
N ARG A 344 7.02 -5.65 10.09
CA ARG A 344 7.25 -5.24 8.72
C ARG A 344 6.22 -4.16 8.38
N PHE A 345 6.66 -3.13 7.68
CA PHE A 345 5.82 -2.01 7.28
C PHE A 345 5.61 -2.03 5.78
N PHE A 346 4.36 -1.88 5.36
CA PHE A 346 3.97 -1.64 3.98
C PHE A 346 3.60 -0.17 3.87
N VAL A 347 4.15 0.51 2.86
CA VAL A 347 3.95 1.94 2.67
C VAL A 347 3.68 2.22 1.21
N ASP A 348 2.60 2.94 0.94
CA ASP A 348 2.31 3.52 -0.37
C ASP A 348 2.68 5.01 -0.33
N VAL A 349 3.38 5.49 -1.34
CA VAL A 349 3.74 6.91 -1.50
C VAL A 349 3.37 7.44 -2.88
N GLU A 350 3.10 8.74 -2.96
CA GLU A 350 2.91 9.44 -4.23
C GLU A 350 4.26 9.65 -4.92
N GLY A 351 4.32 9.33 -6.22
CA GLY A 351 5.47 9.55 -7.08
C GLY A 351 5.77 8.37 -8.00
N CYS A 352 6.85 8.51 -8.75
CA CYS A 352 7.37 7.52 -9.69
C CYS A 352 8.79 7.11 -9.31
N LEU A 353 9.20 5.89 -9.65
CA LEU A 353 10.58 5.44 -9.48
C LEU A 353 11.58 6.28 -10.28
N GLY A 354 11.13 7.00 -11.32
CA GLY A 354 11.98 7.95 -12.06
C GLY A 354 12.26 9.26 -11.31
N ASP A 355 11.50 9.58 -10.26
CA ASP A 355 11.59 10.85 -9.57
C ASP A 355 12.80 10.91 -8.63
N ALA A 356 13.55 12.00 -8.68
CA ALA A 356 14.73 12.18 -7.84
C ALA A 356 14.42 12.14 -6.34
N SER A 357 13.25 12.66 -5.92
CA SER A 357 12.78 12.62 -4.53
C SER A 357 12.52 11.20 -4.05
N ILE A 358 11.84 10.39 -4.88
CA ILE A 358 11.57 8.97 -4.61
C ILE A 358 12.87 8.18 -4.57
N GLN A 359 13.73 8.31 -5.58
CA GLN A 359 15.04 7.67 -5.64
C GLN A 359 15.87 7.92 -4.38
N ASN A 360 15.90 9.18 -3.93
CA ASN A 360 16.60 9.57 -2.72
C ASN A 360 15.97 8.96 -1.46
N ALA A 361 14.65 9.01 -1.33
CA ALA A 361 13.93 8.43 -0.20
C ALA A 361 14.16 6.91 -0.10
N LEU A 362 14.01 6.19 -1.22
CA LEU A 362 14.23 4.74 -1.30
C LEU A 362 15.68 4.38 -0.98
N LYS A 363 16.65 5.14 -1.48
CA LYS A 363 18.06 4.91 -1.16
C LYS A 363 18.32 5.08 0.34
N GLY A 364 17.78 6.14 0.96
CA GLY A 364 17.89 6.37 2.40
C GLY A 364 17.31 5.22 3.22
N ILE A 365 16.10 4.76 2.87
CA ILE A 365 15.45 3.63 3.56
C ILE A 365 16.26 2.34 3.37
N SER A 366 16.74 2.04 2.16
CA SER A 366 17.49 0.81 1.87
C SER A 366 18.79 0.66 2.67
N GLU A 367 19.40 1.78 3.09
CA GLU A 367 20.66 1.80 3.83
C GLU A 367 20.46 1.71 5.35
N GLU A 368 19.26 2.09 5.83
CA GLU A 368 18.94 2.08 7.26
C GLU A 368 18.08 0.88 7.66
N ALA A 369 17.28 0.33 6.74
CA ALA A 369 16.39 -0.79 6.99
C ALA A 369 17.17 -2.12 7.10
N VAL A 370 16.63 -3.04 7.90
CA VAL A 370 17.15 -4.42 7.97
C VAL A 370 16.90 -5.14 6.65
N SER A 371 15.75 -4.87 6.04
CA SER A 371 15.41 -5.30 4.69
C SER A 371 14.44 -4.30 4.07
N MET A 372 14.51 -4.14 2.75
CA MET A 372 13.57 -3.33 1.97
C MET A 372 13.30 -4.03 0.64
N ARG A 373 12.05 -3.99 0.19
CA ARG A 373 11.63 -4.42 -1.14
C ARG A 373 10.68 -3.40 -1.73
N ILE A 374 10.91 -3.02 -2.99
CA ILE A 374 9.93 -2.29 -3.79
C ILE A 374 8.89 -3.30 -4.27
N LEU A 375 7.63 -3.08 -3.91
CA LEU A 375 6.52 -3.96 -4.28
C LEU A 375 5.94 -3.57 -5.64
N GLY A 376 6.03 -2.31 -6.05
CA GLY A 376 5.57 -1.87 -7.36
C GLY A 376 5.61 -0.37 -7.55
N ASN A 377 5.46 0.07 -8.80
CA ASN A 377 5.13 1.44 -9.17
C ASN A 377 4.00 1.41 -10.19
N TYR A 378 2.88 2.06 -9.92
CA TYR A 378 1.67 1.89 -10.72
C TYR A 378 0.76 3.11 -10.76
#